data_AF-A0A7X0ECQ8-F1
#
_entry.id   AF-A0A7X0ECQ8-F1
#
_cell.length_a   1.000
_cell.length_b   1.000
_cell.length_c   1.000
_cell.angle_alpha   90.00
_cell.angle_beta   90.00
_cell.angle_gamma   90.00
#
_symmetry.space_group_name_H-M   'P 1'
#
loop_
_entity.id
_entity.type
_entity.pdbx_description
1 polymer ?
#
loop_
_entity_poly.entity_id
_entity_poly.type
_entity_poly.pdbx_seq_one_letter_code
_entity_poly.pdbx_strand_id
1 'polypeptide(L)'
;MSPGAFQPGSVILGIGNDLIDITRIEKTLARFGQRFVERVFTDVEQAKSDRRAKSGGRAASYAKRYAAKEACSKALGTGFREGVFHRDMGVINLPSGQPTLCLTGGALERLRAMTPPGMVARIHLTLTDEPPLAEAFVIITAAPADGVGNGPGNSGIA
;
A
#
# COMPACT_ATOMS: atom_id res chain seq x y z
N MET A 1 -0.13 -7.05 -23.22
CA MET A 1 1.17 -6.73 -22.62
C MET A 1 1.19 -7.25 -21.21
N SER A 2 2.20 -8.03 -20.82
CA SER A 2 2.28 -8.59 -19.47
C SER A 2 2.40 -7.47 -18.42
N PRO A 3 1.62 -7.50 -17.32
CA PRO A 3 1.55 -6.43 -16.32
C PRO A 3 2.83 -6.23 -15.47
N GLY A 4 4.00 -6.70 -15.91
CA GLY A 4 5.23 -6.73 -15.11
C GLY A 4 6.51 -6.30 -15.81
N ALA A 5 6.47 -5.85 -17.08
CA ALA A 5 7.67 -5.33 -17.74
C ALA A 5 7.82 -3.83 -17.50
N PHE A 6 8.97 -3.40 -16.94
CA PHE A 6 9.35 -1.99 -16.90
C PHE A 6 9.39 -1.46 -18.33
N GLN A 7 8.69 -0.35 -18.60
CA GLN A 7 8.67 0.24 -19.93
C GLN A 7 9.94 1.07 -20.17
N PRO A 8 10.51 1.10 -21.38
CA PRO A 8 11.58 2.03 -21.72
C PRO A 8 11.20 3.47 -21.32
N GLY A 9 12.11 4.16 -20.63
CA GLY A 9 11.85 5.50 -20.10
C GLY A 9 11.12 5.54 -18.76
N SER A 10 10.89 4.39 -18.11
CA SER A 10 10.40 4.35 -16.73
C SER A 10 11.46 4.83 -15.75
N VAL A 11 11.05 5.58 -14.73
CA VAL A 11 11.90 6.06 -13.64
C VAL A 11 11.33 5.66 -12.29
N ILE A 12 12.19 5.48 -11.28
CA ILE A 12 11.77 5.29 -9.88
C ILE A 12 11.56 6.67 -9.26
N LEU A 13 10.36 6.92 -8.76
CA LEU A 13 10.04 8.15 -8.02
C LEU A 13 10.33 8.02 -6.53
N GLY A 14 10.22 6.82 -5.97
CA GLY A 14 10.48 6.59 -4.56
C GLY A 14 10.42 5.12 -4.16
N ILE A 15 11.09 4.79 -3.05
CA ILE A 15 11.11 3.46 -2.46
C ILE A 15 10.78 3.54 -0.97
N GLY A 16 10.20 2.46 -0.45
CA GLY A 16 9.97 2.32 0.97
C GLY A 16 9.98 0.87 1.40
N ASN A 17 10.56 0.64 2.56
CA ASN A 17 10.52 -0.64 3.27
C ASN A 17 10.01 -0.37 4.69
N ASP A 18 9.22 -1.29 5.22
CA ASP A 18 8.90 -1.28 6.64
C ASP A 18 8.75 -2.69 7.21
N LEU A 19 9.21 -2.86 8.46
CA LEU A 19 9.18 -4.11 9.21
C LEU A 19 8.42 -3.89 10.52
N ILE A 20 7.38 -4.69 10.75
CA ILE A 20 6.46 -4.57 11.88
C ILE A 20 6.46 -5.84 12.71
N ASP A 21 6.55 -5.69 14.02
CA ASP A 21 6.32 -6.75 14.99
C ASP A 21 4.81 -6.99 15.16
N ILE A 22 4.36 -8.19 14.76
CA ILE A 22 2.98 -8.66 14.83
C ILE A 22 2.46 -8.64 16.26
N THR A 23 3.30 -8.94 17.26
CA THR A 23 2.91 -8.94 18.67
C THR A 23 2.60 -7.53 19.18
N ARG A 24 3.23 -6.49 18.62
CA ARG A 24 2.90 -5.09 18.93
C ARG A 24 1.53 -4.71 18.37
N ILE A 25 1.21 -5.17 17.16
CA ILE A 25 -0.11 -4.96 16.56
C ILE A 25 -1.18 -5.71 17.36
N GLU A 26 -0.91 -6.94 17.77
CA GLU A 26 -1.81 -7.72 18.63
C GLU A 26 -2.10 -7.01 19.95
N LYS A 27 -1.07 -6.55 20.67
CA LYS A 27 -1.21 -5.77 21.90
C LYS A 27 -2.02 -4.48 21.68
N THR A 28 -1.79 -3.81 20.55
CA THR A 28 -2.50 -2.57 20.19
C THR A 28 -3.98 -2.84 19.89
N LEU A 29 -4.28 -3.92 19.17
CA LEU A 29 -5.64 -4.40 18.92
C LEU A 29 -6.35 -4.76 20.23
N ALA A 30 -5.67 -5.46 21.15
CA ALA A 30 -6.24 -5.81 22.45
C ALA A 30 -6.52 -4.56 23.31
N ARG A 31 -5.62 -3.56 23.27
CA ARG A 31 -5.74 -2.35 24.08
C ARG A 31 -6.76 -1.33 23.56
N PHE A 32 -6.79 -1.10 22.26
CA PHE A 32 -7.57 -0.01 21.65
C PHE A 32 -8.72 -0.50 20.76
N GLY A 33 -8.73 -1.78 20.40
CA GLY A 33 -9.79 -2.41 19.62
C GLY A 33 -10.15 -1.64 18.37
N GLN A 34 -11.45 -1.39 18.23
CA GLN A 34 -12.03 -0.78 17.04
C GLN A 34 -11.53 0.64 16.76
N ARG A 35 -11.23 1.44 17.80
CA ARG A 35 -10.73 2.82 17.62
C ARG A 35 -9.39 2.87 16.89
N PHE A 36 -8.50 1.91 17.15
CA PHE A 36 -7.24 1.81 16.41
C PHE A 36 -7.49 1.40 14.97
N VAL A 37 -8.36 0.39 14.79
CA VAL A 37 -8.66 -0.17 13.48
C VAL A 37 -9.27 0.88 12.55
N GLU A 38 -10.27 1.61 13.02
CA GLU A 38 -10.96 2.67 12.28
C GLU A 38 -10.09 3.89 12.02
N ARG A 39 -9.03 4.12 12.80
CA ARG A 39 -8.11 5.23 12.57
C ARG A 39 -7.11 4.92 11.45
N VAL A 40 -6.72 3.66 11.30
CA VAL A 40 -5.55 3.26 10.51
C VAL A 40 -5.93 2.53 9.22
N PHE A 41 -6.98 1.72 9.24
CA PHE A 41 -7.32 0.81 8.14
C PHE A 41 -8.63 1.19 7.47
N THR A 42 -8.65 1.04 6.15
CA THR A 42 -9.86 1.18 5.33
C THR A 42 -10.83 0.02 5.58
N ASP A 43 -12.10 0.21 5.26
CA ASP A 43 -13.13 -0.79 5.55
C ASP A 43 -12.87 -2.12 4.79
N VAL A 44 -12.30 -2.04 3.58
CA VAL A 44 -11.86 -3.21 2.81
C VAL A 44 -10.77 -3.99 3.54
N GLU A 45 -9.82 -3.28 4.13
CA GLU A 45 -8.74 -3.88 4.92
C GLU A 45 -9.26 -4.55 6.19
N GLN A 46 -10.18 -3.87 6.90
CA GLN A 46 -10.82 -4.36 8.11
C GLN A 46 -11.55 -5.67 7.82
N ALA A 47 -12.46 -5.67 6.84
CA ALA A 47 -13.21 -6.86 6.43
C ALA A 47 -12.28 -8.02 6.04
N LYS A 48 -11.16 -7.75 5.37
CA LYS A 48 -10.21 -8.80 4.99
C LYS A 48 -9.39 -9.33 6.18
N SER A 49 -9.01 -8.48 7.12
CA SER A 49 -8.25 -8.88 8.32
C SER A 49 -9.12 -9.61 9.33
N ASP A 50 -10.35 -9.14 9.56
CA ASP A 50 -11.26 -9.70 10.56
C ASP A 50 -11.79 -11.08 10.15
N ARG A 51 -11.92 -11.36 8.84
CA ARG A 51 -12.19 -12.73 8.35
C ARG A 51 -11.15 -13.76 8.78
N ARG A 52 -9.92 -13.34 9.12
CA ARG A 52 -8.85 -14.21 9.61
C ARG A 52 -8.84 -14.39 11.13
N ALA A 53 -9.79 -13.81 11.86
CA ALA A 53 -9.87 -13.93 13.32
C ALA A 53 -9.95 -15.39 13.78
N LYS A 54 -10.81 -16.19 13.13
CA LYS A 54 -11.02 -17.60 13.51
C LYS A 54 -9.79 -18.48 13.33
N SER A 55 -8.87 -18.10 12.44
CA SER A 55 -7.64 -18.86 12.17
C SER A 55 -6.40 -18.28 12.88
N GLY A 56 -6.59 -17.37 13.84
CA GLY A 56 -5.49 -16.69 14.55
C GLY A 56 -4.71 -15.66 13.69
N GLY A 57 -5.04 -15.51 12.41
CA GLY A 57 -4.27 -14.70 11.46
C GLY A 57 -4.63 -13.22 11.44
N ARG A 58 -5.50 -12.74 12.34
CA ARG A 58 -6.01 -11.36 12.35
C ARG A 58 -4.91 -10.34 12.58
N ALA A 59 -4.11 -10.52 13.64
CA ALA A 59 -3.03 -9.59 13.98
C ALA A 59 -1.97 -9.53 12.87
N ALA A 60 -1.52 -10.68 12.36
CA ALA A 60 -0.59 -10.76 11.23
C ALA A 60 -1.14 -10.07 9.96
N SER A 61 -2.44 -10.19 9.70
CA SER A 61 -3.08 -9.49 8.59
C SER A 61 -3.02 -7.96 8.75
N TYR A 62 -3.37 -7.44 9.93
CA TYR A 62 -3.26 -6.01 10.20
C TYR A 62 -1.81 -5.52 10.17
N ALA A 63 -0.88 -6.31 10.70
CA ALA A 63 0.54 -5.98 10.70
C ALA A 63 1.11 -5.80 9.29
N LYS A 64 0.81 -6.71 8.36
CA LYS A 64 1.21 -6.55 6.95
C LYS A 64 0.69 -5.26 6.32
N ARG A 65 -0.57 -4.91 6.57
CA ARG A 65 -1.15 -3.67 6.03
C ARG A 65 -0.58 -2.43 6.68
N TYR A 66 -0.26 -2.51 7.96
CA TYR A 66 0.43 -1.44 8.66
C TYR A 66 1.81 -1.22 8.04
N ALA A 67 2.59 -2.30 7.84
CA ALA A 67 3.87 -2.24 7.14
C ALA A 67 3.73 -1.66 5.72
N ALA A 68 2.71 -2.06 4.96
CA ALA A 68 2.46 -1.50 3.62
C ALA A 68 2.24 0.01 3.63
N LYS A 69 1.47 0.52 4.61
CA LYS A 69 1.19 1.96 4.76
C LYS A 69 2.45 2.73 5.16
N GLU A 70 3.21 2.21 6.11
CA GLU A 70 4.50 2.81 6.53
C GLU A 70 5.49 2.82 5.35
N ALA A 71 5.65 1.70 4.63
CA ALA A 71 6.48 1.61 3.44
C ALA A 71 6.02 2.58 2.33
N CYS A 72 4.71 2.69 2.08
CA CYS A 72 4.18 3.63 1.10
C CYS A 72 4.45 5.09 1.50
N SER A 73 4.26 5.44 2.77
CA SER A 73 4.52 6.80 3.28
C SER A 73 5.99 7.21 3.11
N LYS A 74 6.93 6.25 3.22
CA LYS A 74 8.36 6.45 2.93
C LYS A 74 8.62 6.61 1.44
N ALA A 75 7.98 5.79 0.60
CA ALA A 75 8.10 5.90 -0.85
C ALA A 75 7.55 7.23 -1.40
N LEU A 76 6.52 7.80 -0.77
CA LEU A 76 5.99 9.13 -1.06
C LEU A 76 6.92 10.27 -0.57
N GLY A 77 7.90 9.96 0.30
CA GLY A 77 8.89 10.89 0.81
C GLY A 77 8.40 11.82 1.94
N THR A 78 7.17 11.64 2.43
CA THR A 78 6.55 12.51 3.45
C THR A 78 6.51 11.88 4.84
N GLY A 79 6.47 10.55 4.92
CA GLY A 79 5.92 9.87 6.10
C GLY A 79 4.44 10.24 6.31
N PHE A 80 3.95 10.19 7.55
CA PHE A 80 2.59 10.61 7.93
C PHE A 80 2.53 12.09 8.31
N ARG A 81 3.03 12.93 7.41
CA ARG A 81 3.04 14.40 7.54
C ARG A 81 2.45 14.99 6.26
N GLU A 82 2.32 16.31 6.23
CA GLU A 82 1.92 17.03 5.01
C GLU A 82 0.56 16.56 4.45
N GLY A 83 -0.39 16.25 5.35
CA GLY A 83 -1.74 15.82 4.98
C GLY A 83 -1.87 14.35 4.58
N VAL A 84 -0.80 13.55 4.66
CA VAL A 84 -0.82 12.10 4.38
C VAL A 84 -1.20 11.33 5.64
N PHE A 85 -2.31 10.57 5.58
CA PHE A 85 -2.80 9.75 6.69
C PHE A 85 -2.79 8.24 6.38
N HIS A 86 -2.73 7.38 7.40
CA HIS A 86 -2.75 5.91 7.21
C HIS A 86 -3.92 5.41 6.37
N ARG A 87 -5.14 5.97 6.56
CA ARG A 87 -6.33 5.56 5.80
C ARG A 87 -6.27 5.95 4.33
N ASP A 88 -5.45 6.92 3.97
CA ASP A 88 -5.30 7.36 2.58
C ASP A 88 -4.64 6.28 1.72
N MET A 89 -3.91 5.35 2.33
CA MET A 89 -3.15 4.29 1.68
C MET A 89 -3.82 2.92 1.85
N GLY A 90 -4.88 2.63 1.09
CA GLY A 90 -5.63 1.38 1.22
C GLY A 90 -4.96 0.19 0.50
N VAL A 91 -4.61 -0.88 1.23
CA VAL A 91 -4.10 -2.11 0.60
C VAL A 91 -5.23 -2.89 -0.06
N ILE A 92 -5.11 -3.12 -1.36
CA ILE A 92 -6.06 -3.88 -2.17
C ILE A 92 -5.35 -5.00 -2.94
N ASN A 93 -6.11 -5.87 -3.60
CA ASN A 93 -5.57 -6.86 -4.52
C ASN A 93 -6.19 -6.67 -5.90
N LEU A 94 -5.36 -6.75 -6.92
CA LEU A 94 -5.82 -6.84 -8.31
C LEU A 94 -6.59 -8.15 -8.54
N PRO A 95 -7.36 -8.28 -9.63
CA PRO A 95 -8.03 -9.55 -9.98
C PRO A 95 -7.08 -10.75 -10.08
N SER A 96 -5.81 -10.51 -10.40
CA SER A 96 -4.75 -11.52 -10.40
C SER A 96 -4.34 -12.02 -9.00
N GLY A 97 -4.83 -11.39 -7.94
CA GLY A 97 -4.43 -11.63 -6.56
C GLY A 97 -3.20 -10.82 -6.12
N GLN A 98 -2.49 -10.15 -7.04
CA GLN A 98 -1.32 -9.33 -6.70
C GLN A 98 -1.73 -8.15 -5.78
N PRO A 99 -1.03 -7.91 -4.66
CA PRO A 99 -1.31 -6.77 -3.79
C PRO A 99 -0.85 -5.45 -4.44
N THR A 100 -1.59 -4.38 -4.18
CA THR A 100 -1.23 -3.00 -4.54
C THR A 100 -1.88 -2.03 -3.55
N LEU A 101 -1.72 -0.72 -3.78
CA LEU A 101 -2.27 0.35 -2.97
C LEU A 101 -3.24 1.21 -3.79
N CYS A 102 -4.38 1.51 -3.20
CA CYS A 102 -5.32 2.53 -3.65
C CYS A 102 -5.06 3.78 -2.80
N LEU A 103 -4.58 4.86 -3.43
CA LEU A 103 -4.32 6.10 -2.72
C LEU A 103 -5.54 7.02 -2.79
N THR A 104 -5.76 7.78 -1.71
CA THR A 104 -6.79 8.81 -1.63
C THR A 104 -6.22 10.02 -0.87
N GLY A 105 -7.00 11.10 -0.74
CA GLY A 105 -6.61 12.25 0.09
C GLY A 105 -5.20 12.79 -0.18
N GLY A 106 -4.48 13.14 0.89
CA GLY A 106 -3.15 13.74 0.78
C GLY A 106 -2.11 12.78 0.19
N ALA A 107 -2.25 11.46 0.36
CA ALA A 107 -1.35 10.49 -0.25
C ALA A 107 -1.42 10.52 -1.79
N LEU A 108 -2.63 10.63 -2.33
CA LEU A 108 -2.85 10.76 -3.77
C LEU A 108 -2.35 12.11 -4.30
N GLU A 109 -2.63 13.19 -3.59
CA GLU A 109 -2.12 14.53 -3.95
C GLU A 109 -0.59 14.53 -4.00
N ARG A 110 0.06 13.89 -3.02
CA ARG A 110 1.51 13.75 -2.98
C ARG A 110 2.04 12.93 -4.15
N LEU A 111 1.39 11.79 -4.47
CA LEU A 111 1.76 10.96 -5.62
C LEU A 111 1.68 11.76 -6.93
N ARG A 112 0.62 12.53 -7.12
CA ARG A 112 0.45 13.40 -8.29
C ARG A 112 1.54 14.48 -8.35
N ALA A 113 1.84 15.12 -7.23
CA ALA A 113 2.86 16.16 -7.17
C ALA A 113 4.27 15.66 -7.50
N MET A 114 4.61 14.41 -7.16
CA MET A 114 5.90 13.82 -7.50
C MET A 114 5.94 13.15 -8.87
N THR A 115 4.80 13.05 -9.58
CA THR A 115 4.74 12.45 -10.92
C THR A 115 5.09 13.50 -11.98
N PRO A 116 6.14 13.29 -12.80
CA PRO A 116 6.49 14.25 -13.85
C PRO A 116 5.37 14.43 -14.88
N PRO A 117 5.22 15.63 -15.47
CA PRO A 117 4.28 15.85 -16.55
C PRO A 117 4.47 14.86 -17.71
N GLY A 118 3.36 14.37 -18.27
CA GLY A 118 3.38 13.38 -19.35
C GLY A 118 3.68 11.93 -18.90
N MET A 119 3.82 11.69 -17.60
CA MET A 119 4.01 10.35 -17.04
C MET A 119 2.84 9.88 -16.19
N VAL A 120 2.73 8.56 -16.04
CA VAL A 120 1.76 7.87 -15.20
C VAL A 120 2.51 7.12 -14.12
N ALA A 121 2.20 7.42 -12.85
CA ALA A 121 2.75 6.71 -11.71
C ALA A 121 2.10 5.33 -11.52
N ARG A 122 2.87 4.39 -11.00
CA ARG A 122 2.45 3.03 -10.63
C ARG A 122 3.08 2.66 -9.30
N ILE A 123 2.30 1.98 -8.46
CA ILE A 123 2.73 1.51 -7.15
C ILE A 123 2.88 -0.01 -7.19
N HIS A 124 4.09 -0.49 -6.92
CA HIS A 124 4.42 -1.89 -6.79
C HIS A 124 4.55 -2.23 -5.32
N LEU A 125 3.75 -3.18 -4.84
CA LEU A 125 3.73 -3.60 -3.45
C LEU A 125 4.03 -5.10 -3.37
N THR A 126 4.89 -5.49 -2.44
CA THR A 126 4.97 -6.87 -1.96
C THR A 126 4.88 -6.89 -0.43
N LEU A 127 4.31 -7.97 0.09
CA LEU A 127 4.02 -8.18 1.51
C LEU A 127 4.38 -9.60 1.88
N THR A 128 5.09 -9.77 2.99
CA THR A 128 5.41 -11.08 3.55
C THR A 128 5.33 -11.04 5.07
N ASP A 129 5.21 -12.19 5.69
CA ASP A 129 5.21 -12.35 7.14
C ASP A 129 5.77 -13.71 7.54
N GLU A 130 6.62 -13.69 8.57
CA GLU A 130 7.10 -14.86 9.30
C GLU A 130 7.09 -14.46 10.79
N PRO A 131 6.18 -15.01 11.62
CA PRO A 131 6.04 -14.58 13.00
C PRO A 131 7.38 -14.57 13.76
N PRO A 132 7.70 -13.48 14.48
CA PRO A 132 6.81 -12.38 14.86
C PRO A 132 6.79 -11.19 13.88
N LEU A 133 7.35 -11.29 12.68
CA LEU A 133 7.59 -10.17 11.78
C LEU A 133 6.63 -10.14 10.58
N ALA A 134 6.25 -8.94 10.17
CA ALA A 134 5.58 -8.64 8.91
C ALA A 134 6.33 -7.54 8.18
N GLU A 135 6.57 -7.71 6.89
CA GLU A 135 7.36 -6.79 6.07
C GLU A 135 6.60 -6.36 4.82
N ALA A 136 6.85 -5.12 4.39
CA ALA A 136 6.38 -4.60 3.13
C ALA A 136 7.49 -3.85 2.39
N PHE A 137 7.51 -4.01 1.06
CA PHE A 137 8.28 -3.17 0.16
C PHE A 137 7.37 -2.47 -0.84
N VAL A 138 7.61 -1.18 -1.04
CA VAL A 138 6.92 -0.33 -2.00
C VAL A 138 7.94 0.30 -2.93
N ILE A 139 7.67 0.23 -4.23
CA ILE A 139 8.37 1.01 -5.26
C ILE A 139 7.31 1.81 -6.02
N ILE A 140 7.52 3.11 -6.13
CA ILE A 140 6.73 3.99 -6.99
C ILE A 140 7.55 4.26 -8.24
N THR A 141 7.00 3.93 -9.40
CA THR A 141 7.60 4.19 -10.71
C THR A 141 6.74 5.14 -11.50
N ALA A 142 7.30 5.88 -12.44
CA ALA A 142 6.55 6.60 -13.46
C ALA A 142 7.00 6.18 -14.86
N ALA A 143 6.06 6.08 -15.80
CA ALA A 143 6.31 5.75 -17.20
C ALA A 143 5.56 6.72 -18.12
N PRO A 144 6.03 6.98 -19.36
CA PRO A 144 5.32 7.82 -20.32
C PRO A 144 3.88 7.36 -20.55
N ALA A 145 2.92 8.31 -20.61
CA ALA A 145 1.50 8.01 -20.78
C ALA A 145 1.21 7.23 -22.10
N ASP A 146 2.00 7.49 -23.13
CA ASP A 146 1.82 6.98 -24.50
C ASP A 146 2.16 5.47 -24.63
N GLY A 147 2.84 4.90 -23.63
CA GLY A 147 3.13 3.47 -23.52
C GLY A 147 2.02 2.68 -22.81
N VAL A 148 1.01 3.35 -22.25
CA VAL A 148 -0.06 2.74 -21.47
C VAL A 148 -1.18 2.29 -22.41
N GLY A 149 -1.02 1.12 -23.03
CA GLY A 149 -2.10 0.50 -23.81
C GLY A 149 -3.41 0.44 -23.01
N ASN A 150 -4.51 0.88 -23.61
CA ASN A 150 -5.88 0.88 -23.08
C ASN A 150 -6.43 -0.55 -22.86
N GLY A 151 -5.75 -1.36 -22.06
CA GLY A 151 -6.26 -2.65 -21.59
C GLY A 151 -7.19 -2.43 -20.40
N PRO A 152 -8.25 -3.26 -20.23
CA PRO A 152 -9.31 -3.07 -19.22
C PRO A 152 -8.86 -3.32 -17.77
N GLY A 153 -7.57 -3.16 -17.46
CA GLY A 153 -7.01 -3.26 -16.11
C GLY A 153 -5.96 -2.18 -15.81
N ASN A 154 -5.83 -1.14 -16.63
CA ASN A 154 -4.77 -0.13 -16.54
C ASN A 154 -5.14 1.10 -15.69
N SER A 155 -6.32 1.11 -15.06
CA SER A 155 -6.59 1.97 -13.92
C SER A 155 -5.91 1.36 -12.68
N GLY A 156 -4.58 1.45 -12.62
CA GLY A 156 -3.92 1.48 -11.32
C GLY A 156 -4.46 2.73 -10.65
N ILE A 157 -5.51 2.54 -9.84
CA ILE A 157 -6.36 3.58 -9.29
C ILE A 157 -5.46 4.69 -8.74
N ALA A 158 -5.51 5.85 -9.41
CA ALA A 158 -5.00 7.10 -8.91
C ALA A 158 -5.87 7.49 -7.71
#